data_AF-A0AAU9XK08-F1
#
_entry.id   AF-A0AAU9XK08-F1
#
_cell.length_a   1.000
_cell.length_b   1.000
_cell.length_c   1.000
_cell.angle_alpha   90.00
_cell.angle_beta   90.00
_cell.angle_gamma   90.00
#
_symmetry.space_group_name_H-M   'P 1'
#
loop_
_entity.id
_entity.type
_entity.pdbx_description
1 polymer ?
#
loop_
_entity_poly.entity_id
_entity_poly.type
_entity_poly.pdbx_seq_one_letter_code
_entity_poly.pdbx_strand_id
1 'polypeptide(L)'
;INNKKLKHPFSLSVTSNGRLLVCDSGDKSVKVLSPDGTELLQSFSAPDCDSSAPWKAVCHQDMFFVSYPEARCVKTFNKDRDFLYDIGEENAREGHLSQPRGHL
;
A
#
# COMPACT_ATOMS: atom_id res chain seq x y z
N ILE A 1 -5.27 18.71 19.02
CA ILE A 1 -5.89 17.65 18.18
C ILE A 1 -5.21 17.74 16.83
N ASN A 2 -4.16 16.94 16.58
CA ASN A 2 -3.25 17.18 15.46
C ASN A 2 -3.87 16.67 14.15
N ASN A 3 -3.90 17.52 13.12
CA ASN A 3 -4.44 17.28 11.78
C ASN A 3 -3.62 16.24 10.99
N LYS A 4 -3.48 15.00 11.48
CA LYS A 4 -2.98 13.85 10.72
C LYS A 4 -4.10 13.36 9.79
N LYS A 5 -4.54 14.23 8.88
CA LYS A 5 -5.73 14.01 8.05
C LYS A 5 -5.41 13.02 6.95
N LEU A 6 -5.98 11.82 7.10
CA LEU A 6 -6.34 11.01 5.93
C LEU A 6 -7.08 11.92 4.95
N LYS A 7 -6.65 11.99 3.70
CA LYS A 7 -7.25 12.87 2.70
C LYS A 7 -8.43 12.17 2.04
N HIS A 8 -8.18 10.99 1.46
CA HIS A 8 -9.20 10.13 0.87
C HIS A 8 -8.85 8.66 1.14
N PRO A 9 -9.01 8.18 2.39
CA PRO A 9 -8.73 6.79 2.72
C PRO A 9 -9.71 5.88 1.98
N PHE A 10 -9.19 4.83 1.36
CA PHE A 10 -9.98 3.91 0.53
C PHE A 10 -10.01 2.48 1.06
N SER A 11 -8.92 2.00 1.66
CA SER A 11 -8.87 0.68 2.26
C SER A 11 -8.09 0.66 3.57
N LEU A 12 -8.41 -0.34 4.39
CA LEU A 12 -7.81 -0.61 5.69
C LEU A 12 -7.45 -2.10 5.79
N SER A 13 -6.27 -2.42 6.31
CA SER A 13 -5.91 -3.76 6.78
C SER A 13 -5.20 -3.69 8.12
N VAL A 14 -5.10 -4.83 8.81
CA VAL A 14 -4.40 -4.94 10.09
C VAL A 14 -3.18 -5.85 9.91
N THR A 15 -2.02 -5.41 10.38
CA THR A 15 -0.80 -6.24 10.39
C THR A 15 -0.83 -7.25 11.53
N SER A 16 0.04 -8.26 11.51
CA SER A 16 0.17 -9.24 12.59
C SER A 16 0.51 -8.63 13.96
N ASN A 17 1.18 -7.47 13.99
CA ASN A 17 1.47 -6.71 15.21
C ASN A 17 0.39 -5.66 15.57
N GLY A 18 -0.78 -5.73 14.94
CA GLY A 18 -1.95 -4.91 15.28
C GLY A 18 -1.91 -3.49 14.73
N ARG A 19 -0.90 -3.09 13.96
CA ARG A 19 -0.86 -1.78 13.31
C ARG A 19 -1.88 -1.71 12.16
N LEU A 20 -2.40 -0.53 11.92
CA LEU A 20 -3.35 -0.30 10.84
C LEU A 20 -2.61 0.16 9.57
N LEU A 21 -2.88 -0.48 8.44
CA LEU A 21 -2.44 -0.01 7.12
C LEU A 21 -3.61 0.63 6.42
N VAL A 22 -3.45 1.87 5.98
CA VAL A 22 -4.48 2.63 5.27
C VAL A 22 -3.94 3.02 3.90
N CYS A 23 -4.63 2.65 2.83
CA CYS A 23 -4.38 3.22 1.51
C CYS A 23 -5.14 4.53 1.36
N ASP A 24 -4.43 5.64 1.16
CA ASP A 24 -4.99 6.97 0.99
C ASP A 24 -4.77 7.44 -0.46
N SER A 25 -5.87 7.54 -1.21
CA SER A 25 -5.80 7.97 -2.61
C SER A 25 -5.61 9.47 -2.77
N GLY A 26 -5.86 10.25 -1.71
CA GLY A 26 -5.79 11.71 -1.76
C GLY A 26 -4.36 12.25 -1.74
N ASP A 27 -3.44 11.54 -1.11
CA ASP A 27 -1.99 11.78 -1.23
C ASP A 27 -1.22 10.59 -1.79
N LYS A 28 -1.93 9.60 -2.35
CA LYS A 28 -1.37 8.43 -3.04
C LYS A 28 -0.36 7.65 -2.20
N SER A 29 -0.61 7.59 -0.89
CA SER A 29 0.30 6.96 0.07
C SER A 29 -0.37 5.82 0.83
N VAL A 30 0.45 4.89 1.30
CA VAL A 30 0.08 3.92 2.32
C VAL A 30 0.55 4.46 3.67
N LYS A 31 -0.38 4.51 4.63
CA LYS A 31 -0.16 5.02 5.98
C LYS A 31 -0.17 3.87 6.97
N VAL A 32 0.79 3.91 7.90
CA VAL A 32 0.87 2.98 9.03
C VAL A 32 0.44 3.73 10.28
N LEU A 33 -0.66 3.32 10.90
CA LEU A 33 -1.13 3.90 12.15
C LEU A 33 -0.85 2.98 13.35
N SER A 34 -0.84 3.56 14.54
CA SER A 34 -0.87 2.82 15.80
C SER A 34 -2.10 1.89 15.87
N PRO A 35 -2.06 0.83 16.71
CA PRO A 35 -3.18 -0.11 16.82
C PRO A 35 -4.53 0.52 17.21
N ASP A 36 -4.49 1.63 17.95
CA ASP A 36 -5.68 2.41 18.33
C ASP A 36 -6.05 3.50 17.29
N GLY A 37 -5.29 3.61 16.20
CA GLY A 37 -5.50 4.58 15.12
C GLY A 37 -5.20 6.03 15.48
N THR A 38 -4.67 6.32 16.67
CA THR A 38 -4.46 7.69 17.14
C THR A 38 -3.21 8.36 16.56
N GLU A 39 -2.19 7.57 16.20
CA GLU A 39 -0.92 8.06 15.70
C GLU A 39 -0.60 7.54 14.30
N LEU A 40 -0.32 8.47 13.37
CA LEU A 40 0.44 8.14 12.15
C LEU A 40 1.89 7.85 12.54
N LEU A 41 2.31 6.62 12.34
CA LEU A 41 3.67 6.13 12.62
C LEU A 41 4.57 6.28 11.40
N GLN A 42 4.05 6.01 10.20
CA GLN A 42 4.81 6.06 8.96
C GLN A 42 3.90 6.31 7.75
N SER A 43 4.46 6.85 6.67
CA SER A 43 3.78 7.04 5.39
C SER A 43 4.77 6.72 4.28
N PHE A 44 4.36 5.96 3.26
CA PHE A 44 5.21 5.58 2.14
C PHE A 44 4.39 5.45 0.85
N SER A 45 5.05 5.53 -0.29
CA SER A 45 4.45 5.40 -1.62
C SER A 45 5.38 4.61 -2.54
N ALA A 46 4.83 4.01 -3.58
CA ALA A 46 5.64 3.33 -4.58
C ALA A 46 6.35 4.33 -5.51
N PRO A 47 7.58 4.02 -5.95
CA PRO A 47 8.19 4.73 -7.07
C PRO A 47 7.39 4.47 -8.35
N ASP A 48 7.49 5.40 -9.31
CA ASP A 48 6.90 5.31 -10.65
C ASP A 48 5.38 5.07 -10.68
N CYS A 49 4.68 5.39 -9.59
CA CYS A 49 3.23 5.31 -9.45
C CYS A 49 2.59 6.67 -9.20
N ASP A 50 3.22 7.77 -9.63
CA ASP A 50 2.70 9.13 -9.41
C ASP A 50 1.29 9.35 -9.99
N SER A 51 0.90 8.56 -10.98
CA SER A 51 -0.44 8.57 -11.60
C SER A 51 -1.43 7.56 -10.99
N SER A 52 -0.97 6.59 -10.18
CA SER A 52 -1.80 5.52 -9.61
C SER A 52 -1.89 5.61 -8.08
N ALA A 53 -3.10 5.50 -7.54
CA ALA A 53 -3.29 5.46 -6.11
C ALA A 53 -3.13 4.02 -5.58
N PRO A 54 -2.58 3.83 -4.37
CA PRO A 54 -2.61 2.53 -3.74
C PRO A 54 -4.06 2.15 -3.46
N TRP A 55 -4.44 0.92 -3.82
CA TRP A 55 -5.82 0.45 -3.65
C TRP A 55 -5.98 -0.40 -2.40
N LYS A 56 -5.12 -1.42 -2.23
CA LYS A 56 -5.10 -2.29 -1.06
C LYS A 56 -3.67 -2.61 -0.67
N ALA A 57 -3.40 -2.54 0.62
CA ALA A 57 -2.14 -2.94 1.22
C ALA A 57 -2.38 -4.11 2.17
N VAL A 58 -1.44 -5.05 2.22
CA VAL A 58 -1.38 -6.10 3.24
C VAL A 58 0.06 -6.27 3.70
N CYS A 59 0.25 -6.78 4.91
CA CYS A 59 1.57 -7.13 5.44
C CYS A 59 1.63 -8.63 5.75
N HIS A 60 2.67 -9.29 5.28
CA HIS A 60 2.96 -10.68 5.59
C HIS A 60 4.47 -10.86 5.76
N GLN A 61 4.92 -11.48 6.85
CA GLN A 61 6.36 -11.71 7.12
C GLN A 61 7.20 -10.43 6.98
N ASP A 62 6.71 -9.32 7.54
CA ASP A 62 7.31 -7.98 7.47
C ASP A 62 7.49 -7.41 6.05
N MET A 63 6.88 -8.03 5.04
CA MET A 63 6.79 -7.51 3.68
C MET A 63 5.42 -6.89 3.43
N PHE A 64 5.41 -5.78 2.70
CA PHE A 64 4.18 -5.06 2.34
C PHE A 64 3.89 -5.28 0.87
N PHE A 65 2.67 -5.68 0.57
CA PHE A 65 2.19 -5.87 -0.80
C PHE A 65 1.09 -4.85 -1.03
N VAL A 66 1.30 -3.97 -2.00
CA VAL A 66 0.40 -2.85 -2.29
C VAL A 66 -0.05 -2.92 -3.72
N SER A 67 -1.35 -3.05 -3.95
CA SER A 67 -1.91 -3.12 -5.30
C SER A 67 -2.12 -1.72 -5.88
N TYR A 68 -1.69 -1.52 -7.13
CA TYR A 68 -1.84 -0.30 -7.91
C TYR A 68 -2.60 -0.64 -9.21
N PRO A 69 -3.95 -0.56 -9.20
CA PRO A 69 -4.76 -1.04 -10.31
C PRO A 69 -4.51 -0.29 -11.62
N GLU A 70 -4.27 1.02 -11.58
CA GLU A 70 -3.98 1.80 -12.78
C GLU A 70 -2.59 1.49 -13.34
N ALA A 71 -1.60 1.24 -12.46
CA ALA A 71 -0.27 0.78 -12.85
C ALA A 71 -0.20 -0.73 -13.14
N ARG A 72 -1.31 -1.46 -12.98
CA ARG A 72 -1.44 -2.91 -13.26
C ARG A 72 -0.41 -3.79 -12.55
N CYS A 73 0.06 -3.35 -11.38
CA CYS A 73 1.08 -4.07 -10.63
C CYS A 73 0.71 -4.19 -9.15
N VAL A 74 1.41 -5.09 -8.47
CA VAL A 74 1.53 -5.09 -7.01
C VAL A 74 2.98 -4.75 -6.67
N LYS A 75 3.16 -3.66 -5.92
CA LYS A 75 4.47 -3.20 -5.45
C LYS A 75 4.79 -3.90 -4.13
N THR A 76 5.99 -4.47 -4.03
CA THR A 76 6.47 -5.15 -2.83
C THR A 76 7.49 -4.27 -2.10
N PHE A 77 7.35 -4.15 -0.78
CA PHE A 77 8.26 -3.38 0.08
C PHE A 77 8.76 -4.21 1.25
N ASN A 78 9.96 -3.90 1.73
CA ASN A 78 10.53 -4.49 2.94
C ASN A 78 9.94 -3.88 4.23
N LYS A 79 10.44 -4.35 5.37
CA LYS A 79 10.05 -3.87 6.71
C LYS A 79 10.34 -2.39 6.97
N ASP A 80 11.29 -1.81 6.23
CA ASP A 80 11.73 -0.42 6.33
C ASP A 80 10.98 0.48 5.33
N ARG A 81 10.10 -0.12 4.51
CA ARG A 81 9.31 0.49 3.42
C ARG A 81 10.12 0.88 2.18
N ASP A 82 11.28 0.28 1.99
CA ASP A 82 11.98 0.37 0.73
C ASP A 82 11.31 -0.52 -0.30
N PHE A 83 11.17 0.01 -1.51
CA PHE A 83 10.69 -0.74 -2.65
C PHE A 83 11.66 -1.88 -2.99
N LEU A 84 11.12 -3.06 -3.30
CA LEU A 84 11.90 -4.24 -3.67
C LEU A 84 11.71 -4.60 -5.15
N TYR A 85 10.47 -4.92 -5.54
CA TYR A 85 10.13 -5.37 -6.89
C TYR A 85 8.63 -5.30 -7.14
N ASP A 86 8.27 -5.42 -8.43
CA ASP A 86 6.90 -5.49 -8.92
C ASP A 86 6.46 -6.94 -9.14
N ILE A 87 5.18 -7.19 -8.89
CA ILE A 87 4.49 -8.40 -9.35
C ILE A 87 3.52 -7.96 -10.46
N GLY A 88 3.61 -8.60 -11.63
CA GLY A 88 2.71 -8.38 -12.77
C GLY A 88 3.20 -7.41 -13.85
N GLU A 89 4.45 -6.95 -13.79
CA GLU A 89 5.05 -6.07 -14.81
C GLU A 89 5.72 -6.85 -15.97
N GLU A 90 5.78 -6.21 -17.14
CA GLU A 90 6.02 -6.72 -18.51
C GLU A 90 7.31 -7.52 -18.75
N ASN A 91 8.23 -7.56 -17.78
CA ASN A 91 9.51 -8.27 -17.89
C ASN A 91 9.49 -9.71 -17.37
N ALA A 92 8.41 -10.15 -16.72
CA ALA A 92 8.23 -11.55 -16.34
C ALA A 92 7.39 -12.25 -17.42
N ARG A 93 8.01 -13.22 -18.11
CA ARG A 93 7.49 -13.92 -19.31
C ARG A 93 6.10 -14.57 -19.18
N GLU A 94 5.47 -14.61 -18.01
CA GLU A 94 4.06 -15.01 -17.81
C GLU A 94 3.51 -14.32 -16.54
N GLY A 95 2.26 -13.81 -16.57
CA GLY A 95 1.56 -13.34 -15.35
C GLY A 95 1.03 -11.90 -15.34
N HIS A 96 0.29 -11.47 -16.37
CA HIS A 96 -0.37 -10.17 -16.38
C HIS A 96 -1.44 -10.03 -15.28
N LEU A 97 -1.42 -8.91 -14.55
CA LEU A 97 -2.54 -8.48 -13.70
C LEU A 97 -3.33 -7.41 -14.43
N SER A 98 -4.58 -7.71 -14.82
CA SER A 98 -5.39 -6.75 -15.58
C SER A 98 -5.83 -5.57 -14.72
N GLN A 99 -6.22 -5.83 -13.46
CA GLN A 99 -6.57 -4.85 -12.41
C GLN A 99 -6.51 -5.54 -11.04
N PRO A 100 -5.35 -5.57 -10.34
CA PRO A 100 -5.28 -6.20 -9.03
C PRO A 100 -6.08 -5.39 -8.00
N ARG A 101 -7.34 -5.77 -7.79
CA ARG A 101 -8.20 -5.25 -6.73
C ARG A 101 -8.40 -6.38 -5.72
N GLY A 102 -7.86 -6.23 -4.52
CA GLY A 102 -8.11 -7.21 -3.47
C GLY A 102 -9.48 -7.01 -2.82
N HIS A 103 -10.30 -8.06 -2.75
CA HIS A 103 -11.56 -8.08 -1.99
C HIS A 103 -11.28 -8.46 -0.52
N LEU A 104 -12.13 -7.97 0.40
CA LEU A 104 -12.11 -8.27 1.84
C LEU A 104 -12.84 -9.58 2.10
#